data_AF-B6W2E9-F1
#
_entry.id   AF-B6W2E9-F1
#
_cell.length_a   1.000
_cell.length_b   1.000
_cell.length_c   1.000
_cell.angle_alpha   90.00
_cell.angle_beta   90.00
_cell.angle_gamma   90.00
#
_symmetry.space_group_name_H-M   'P 1'
#
loop_
_entity.id
_entity.type
_entity.pdbx_description
1 polymer ?
#
loop_
_entity_poly.entity_id
_entity_poly.type
_entity_poly.pdbx_seq_one_letter_code
_entity_poly.pdbx_strand_id
1 'polypeptide(L)'
;MNSVVRQLWEQNTDIVMVDTGNSYEGLCEYVGGKYIAYTEDKPITMNPFNISKRELNIEKIDFLKNLILLIWKGSETQIPELEFRVVEQLVTEYYDFYFNGVQPYPSSQKETLRKNLSTMEKRRGTELTQIHDKVEKLIKGLEERRMALSVKTLSFDSFYEFACERLDQICIENNITTIDCDNFAYMLQNFYRGGKYDKILNENVDSTLFDETFIVFEVDAIKENKQLFPIVTLIIMDVFLQKMRLKKNRKCLVIEEAWKAIASPLMAE
;
A
#
# COMPACT_ATOMS: atom_id res chain seq x y z
N MET A 1 -6.24 5.28 -31.79
CA MET A 1 -5.52 5.74 -30.58
C MET A 1 -4.02 5.87 -30.84
N ASN A 2 -3.36 4.88 -31.46
CA ASN A 2 -1.97 4.95 -31.96
C ASN A 2 -1.57 6.30 -32.61
N SER A 3 -2.36 6.84 -33.54
CA SER A 3 -2.08 8.13 -34.20
C SER A 3 -2.07 9.33 -33.25
N VAL A 4 -2.98 9.35 -32.27
CA VAL A 4 -3.09 10.43 -31.27
C VAL A 4 -1.89 10.38 -30.32
N VAL A 5 -1.57 9.19 -29.82
CA VAL A 5 -0.45 8.98 -28.88
C VAL A 5 0.88 9.34 -29.54
N ARG A 6 1.08 8.92 -30.80
CA ARG A 6 2.24 9.32 -31.60
C ARG A 6 2.34 10.84 -31.74
N GLN A 7 1.25 11.51 -32.10
CA GLN A 7 1.24 12.97 -32.27
C GLN A 7 1.57 13.70 -30.95
N LEU A 8 1.06 13.22 -29.81
CA LEU A 8 1.40 13.78 -28.50
C LEU A 8 2.89 13.62 -28.19
N TRP A 9 3.46 12.45 -28.48
CA TRP A 9 4.88 12.19 -28.30
C TRP A 9 5.74 13.10 -29.19
N GLU A 10 5.39 13.26 -30.49
CA GLU A 10 6.06 14.19 -31.41
C GLU A 10 6.00 15.65 -30.93
N GLN A 11 5.04 15.99 -30.07
CA GLN A 11 4.93 17.30 -29.39
C GLN A 11 5.70 17.37 -28.05
N ASN A 12 6.68 16.49 -27.83
CA ASN A 12 7.46 16.39 -26.58
C ASN A 12 6.58 16.13 -25.33
N THR A 13 5.53 15.31 -25.48
CA THR A 13 4.75 14.81 -24.34
C THR A 13 5.30 13.47 -23.90
N ASP A 14 5.62 13.32 -22.61
CA ASP A 14 5.99 12.03 -22.04
C ASP A 14 4.73 11.15 -21.96
N ILE A 15 4.78 9.96 -22.56
CA ILE A 15 3.67 9.01 -22.62
C ILE A 15 3.96 7.84 -21.67
N VAL A 16 2.99 7.54 -20.81
CA VAL A 16 2.93 6.25 -20.09
C VAL A 16 1.61 5.60 -20.47
N MET A 17 1.66 4.32 -20.80
CA MET A 17 0.49 3.60 -21.28
C MET A 17 0.35 2.24 -20.62
N VAL A 18 -0.89 1.86 -20.33
CA VAL A 18 -1.31 0.51 -19.95
C VAL A 18 -2.00 -0.09 -21.18
N ASP A 19 -1.37 -1.09 -21.78
CA ASP A 19 -1.83 -1.81 -22.97
C ASP A 19 -2.44 -3.15 -22.58
N THR A 20 -3.52 -3.51 -23.27
CA THR A 20 -4.15 -4.82 -23.18
C THR A 20 -4.26 -5.39 -24.59
N GLY A 21 -3.32 -6.27 -24.94
CA GLY A 21 -3.37 -7.01 -26.21
C GLY A 21 -2.29 -6.64 -27.21
N ASN A 22 -1.13 -6.16 -26.74
CA ASN A 22 0.08 -5.90 -27.53
C ASN A 22 -0.13 -4.92 -28.70
N SER A 23 -1.11 -4.03 -28.59
CA SER A 23 -1.53 -3.16 -29.71
C SER A 23 -0.52 -2.04 -30.01
N TYR A 24 0.44 -1.81 -29.12
CA TYR A 24 1.38 -0.69 -29.22
C TYR A 24 2.85 -1.09 -29.16
N GLU A 25 3.16 -2.38 -29.19
CA GLU A 25 4.54 -2.88 -29.24
C GLU A 25 5.31 -2.22 -30.41
N GLY A 26 4.76 -2.30 -31.63
CA GLY A 26 5.40 -1.73 -32.81
C GLY A 26 5.53 -0.20 -32.78
N LEU A 27 4.61 0.53 -32.14
CA LEU A 27 4.76 1.97 -31.97
C LEU A 27 5.84 2.29 -30.94
N CYS A 28 5.88 1.53 -29.83
CA CYS A 28 6.88 1.69 -28.78
C CYS A 28 8.29 1.47 -29.34
N GLU A 29 8.51 0.40 -30.11
CA GLU A 29 9.77 0.13 -30.78
C GLU A 29 10.15 1.24 -31.78
N TYR A 30 9.19 1.69 -32.59
CA TYR A 30 9.41 2.74 -33.58
C TYR A 30 9.94 4.06 -32.97
N VAL A 31 9.44 4.43 -31.79
CA VAL A 31 9.86 5.65 -31.10
C VAL A 31 11.06 5.44 -30.16
N GLY A 32 11.61 4.21 -30.11
CA GLY A 32 12.70 3.85 -29.20
C GLY A 32 12.28 3.89 -27.73
N GLY A 33 11.00 3.66 -27.44
CA GLY A 33 10.46 3.64 -26.09
C GLY A 33 10.75 2.33 -25.36
N LYS A 34 10.21 2.23 -24.14
CA LYS A 34 10.37 1.06 -23.28
C LYS A 34 9.07 0.27 -23.17
N TYR A 35 9.09 -0.94 -23.70
CA TYR A 35 7.99 -1.90 -23.62
C TYR A 35 8.24 -2.89 -22.47
N ILE A 36 7.29 -2.98 -21.53
CA ILE A 36 7.36 -3.86 -20.37
C ILE A 36 6.12 -4.76 -20.37
N ALA A 37 6.31 -6.01 -20.78
CA ALA A 37 5.28 -7.03 -20.65
C ALA A 37 5.35 -7.70 -19.28
N TYR A 38 4.18 -7.81 -18.64
CA TYR A 38 4.04 -8.67 -17.48
C TYR A 38 4.24 -10.14 -17.89
N THR A 39 5.09 -10.84 -17.17
CA THR A 39 5.17 -12.31 -17.20
C THR A 39 5.27 -12.83 -15.76
N GLU A 40 4.95 -14.10 -15.52
CA GLU A 40 5.11 -14.70 -14.19
C GLU A 40 6.58 -14.68 -13.72
N ASP A 41 7.52 -14.94 -14.62
CA ASP A 41 8.96 -14.96 -14.31
C ASP A 41 9.56 -13.56 -14.14
N LYS A 42 9.03 -12.59 -14.88
CA LYS A 42 9.44 -11.18 -14.87
C LYS A 42 8.19 -10.30 -14.70
N PRO A 43 7.65 -10.21 -13.47
CA PRO A 43 6.51 -9.36 -13.19
C PRO A 43 6.91 -7.88 -13.30
N ILE A 44 5.90 -7.02 -13.40
CA ILE A 44 6.11 -5.58 -13.21
C ILE A 44 6.30 -5.36 -11.71
N THR A 45 7.46 -4.85 -11.30
CA THR A 45 7.83 -4.68 -9.90
C THR A 45 8.06 -3.22 -9.53
N MET A 46 7.76 -2.90 -8.26
CA MET A 46 8.09 -1.63 -7.64
C MET A 46 8.16 -1.77 -6.12
N ASN A 47 8.80 -0.82 -5.45
CA ASN A 47 8.73 -0.70 -4.00
C ASN A 47 7.99 0.61 -3.67
N PRO A 48 6.67 0.55 -3.44
CA PRO A 48 5.89 1.75 -3.13
C PRO A 48 6.16 2.29 -1.73
N PHE A 49 6.81 1.51 -0.85
CA PHE A 49 7.09 1.86 0.54
C PHE A 49 8.41 2.62 0.70
N ASN A 50 9.33 2.48 -0.25
CA ASN A 50 10.62 3.17 -0.24
C ASN A 50 10.45 4.66 -0.58
N ILE A 51 10.03 5.43 0.43
CA ILE A 51 9.68 6.84 0.32
C ILE A 51 10.64 7.64 1.19
N SER A 52 11.12 8.78 0.70
CA SER A 52 11.89 9.72 1.55
C SER A 52 11.00 10.56 2.45
N LYS A 53 11.55 11.13 3.53
CA LYS A 53 10.78 12.00 4.45
C LYS A 53 10.13 13.22 3.77
N ARG A 54 10.64 13.65 2.60
CA ARG A 54 10.07 14.75 1.82
C ARG A 54 8.88 14.33 0.95
N GLU A 55 8.83 13.07 0.56
CA GLU A 55 7.78 12.48 -0.27
C GLU A 55 6.61 11.95 0.56
N LEU A 56 6.82 11.74 1.87
CA LEU A 56 5.78 11.35 2.82
C LEU A 56 4.78 12.50 3.01
N ASN A 57 3.71 12.48 2.24
CA ASN A 57 2.61 13.44 2.28
C ASN A 57 1.26 12.70 2.33
N ILE A 58 0.17 13.46 2.49
CA ILE A 58 -1.20 12.91 2.61
C ILE A 58 -1.52 12.02 1.39
N GLU A 59 -1.25 12.49 0.17
CA GLU A 59 -1.48 11.72 -1.05
C GLU A 59 -0.74 10.37 -1.05
N LYS A 60 0.48 10.32 -0.51
CA LYS A 60 1.28 9.08 -0.47
C LYS A 60 0.80 8.13 0.62
N ILE A 61 0.33 8.65 1.75
CA ILE A 61 -0.33 7.86 2.80
C ILE A 61 -1.62 7.26 2.26
N ASP A 62 -2.45 8.06 1.57
CA ASP A 62 -3.70 7.61 0.95
C ASP A 62 -3.46 6.54 -0.10
N PHE A 63 -2.45 6.72 -0.95
CA PHE A 63 -2.03 5.71 -1.92
C PHE A 63 -1.67 4.37 -1.26
N LEU A 64 -0.82 4.38 -0.22
CA LEU A 64 -0.41 3.15 0.47
C LEU A 64 -1.58 2.51 1.22
N LYS A 65 -2.43 3.33 1.85
CA LYS A 65 -3.65 2.87 2.50
C LYS A 65 -4.55 2.13 1.50
N ASN A 66 -4.80 2.72 0.33
CA ASN A 66 -5.63 2.11 -0.71
C ASN A 66 -4.98 0.84 -1.28
N LEU A 67 -3.65 0.82 -1.43
CA LEU A 67 -2.91 -0.39 -1.83
C LEU A 67 -3.09 -1.53 -0.81
N ILE A 68 -2.94 -1.26 0.49
CA ILE A 68 -3.10 -2.27 1.54
C ILE A 68 -4.55 -2.74 1.63
N LEU A 69 -5.53 -1.84 1.54
CA LEU A 69 -6.94 -2.18 1.53
C LEU A 69 -7.31 -3.05 0.33
N LEU A 70 -6.75 -2.77 -0.85
CA LEU A 70 -6.95 -3.56 -2.05
C LEU A 70 -6.36 -4.98 -1.90
N ILE A 71 -5.19 -5.12 -1.28
CA ILE A 71 -4.59 -6.43 -0.98
C ILE A 71 -5.44 -7.22 0.03
N TRP A 72 -5.94 -6.54 1.06
CA TRP A 72 -6.69 -7.18 2.14
C TRP A 72 -8.13 -7.54 1.74
N LYS A 73 -8.87 -6.60 1.16
CA LYS A 73 -10.32 -6.69 0.94
C LYS A 73 -10.72 -6.88 -0.53
N GLY A 74 -9.78 -6.72 -1.46
CA GLY A 74 -10.05 -6.72 -2.89
C GLY A 74 -10.76 -5.45 -3.37
N SER A 75 -11.19 -5.44 -4.63
CA SER A 75 -11.74 -4.27 -5.32
C SER A 75 -13.27 -4.14 -5.25
N GLU A 76 -13.98 -5.20 -4.88
CA GLU A 76 -15.45 -5.31 -5.00
C GLU A 76 -16.22 -5.05 -3.69
N THR A 77 -15.53 -4.80 -2.58
CA THR A 77 -16.14 -4.72 -1.24
C THR A 77 -16.18 -3.28 -0.72
N GLN A 78 -17.32 -2.86 -0.16
CA GLN A 78 -17.34 -1.63 0.66
C GLN A 78 -16.52 -1.85 1.93
N ILE A 79 -15.53 -0.99 2.14
CA ILE A 79 -14.64 -1.10 3.29
C ILE A 79 -15.28 -0.37 4.49
N PRO A 80 -15.47 -1.06 5.63
CA PRO A 80 -15.92 -0.41 6.86
C PRO A 80 -14.98 0.73 7.27
N GLU A 81 -15.54 1.84 7.75
CA GLU A 81 -14.78 3.01 8.24
C GLU A 81 -13.72 2.62 9.29
N LEU A 82 -14.01 1.60 10.10
CA LEU A 82 -13.06 1.09 11.09
C LEU A 82 -11.81 0.50 10.43
N GLU A 83 -11.96 -0.33 9.40
CA GLU A 83 -10.83 -0.95 8.69
C GLU A 83 -10.00 0.12 7.97
N PHE A 84 -10.68 1.10 7.38
CA PHE A 84 -10.04 2.26 6.74
C PHE A 84 -9.14 3.03 7.72
N ARG A 85 -9.68 3.40 8.89
CA ARG A 85 -8.92 4.12 9.93
C ARG A 85 -7.76 3.30 10.48
N VAL A 86 -7.95 1.99 10.66
CA VAL A 86 -6.91 1.12 11.19
C VAL A 86 -5.76 0.98 10.20
N VAL A 87 -6.04 0.82 8.90
CA VAL A 87 -4.98 0.77 7.88
C VAL A 87 -4.26 2.11 7.74
N GLU A 88 -4.98 3.23 7.79
CA GLU A 88 -4.38 4.57 7.81
C GLU A 88 -3.43 4.75 9.01
N GLN A 89 -3.86 4.32 10.20
CA GLN A 89 -3.03 4.33 11.40
C GLN A 89 -1.79 3.45 11.25
N LEU A 90 -1.92 2.24 10.68
CA LEU A 90 -0.78 1.35 10.43
C LEU A 90 0.26 1.99 9.51
N VAL A 91 -0.18 2.57 8.37
CA VAL A 91 0.72 3.25 7.42
C VAL A 91 1.40 4.44 8.09
N THR A 92 0.64 5.25 8.84
CA THR A 92 1.19 6.43 9.52
C THR A 92 2.22 6.05 10.59
N GLU A 93 1.89 5.10 11.46
CA GLU A 93 2.81 4.65 12.51
C GLU A 93 4.04 3.94 11.93
N TYR A 94 3.91 3.20 10.84
CA TYR A 94 5.03 2.55 10.17
C TYR A 94 6.15 3.55 9.80
N TYR A 95 5.78 4.67 9.16
CA TYR A 95 6.76 5.71 8.80
C TYR A 95 7.22 6.53 10.01
N ASP A 96 6.35 6.77 10.99
CA ASP A 96 6.75 7.45 12.22
C ASP A 96 7.85 6.65 12.96
N PHE A 97 7.67 5.34 13.08
CA PHE A 97 8.66 4.44 13.69
C PHE A 97 9.98 4.43 12.92
N TYR A 98 9.93 4.46 11.59
CA TYR A 98 11.14 4.49 10.76
C TYR A 98 11.88 5.84 10.86
N PHE A 99 11.17 6.97 10.75
CA PHE A 99 11.80 8.29 10.64
C PHE A 99 12.08 8.98 11.97
N ASN A 100 11.29 8.69 13.00
CA ASN A 100 11.37 9.34 14.31
C ASN A 100 11.75 8.35 15.43
N GLY A 101 11.86 7.06 15.09
CA GLY A 101 12.19 6.00 16.02
C GLY A 101 11.00 5.59 16.89
N VAL A 102 11.17 4.47 17.60
CA VAL A 102 10.14 3.93 18.47
C VAL A 102 10.03 4.77 19.74
N GLN A 103 8.81 5.23 20.05
CA GLN A 103 8.53 6.03 21.23
C GLN A 103 7.57 5.30 22.19
N PRO A 104 7.76 5.46 23.52
CA PRO A 104 6.80 4.97 24.50
C PRO A 104 5.46 5.67 24.34
N TYR A 105 4.41 5.09 24.94
CA TYR A 105 3.10 5.74 24.89
C TYR A 105 3.13 7.11 25.59
N PRO A 106 2.63 8.18 24.96
CA PRO A 106 2.40 9.45 25.64
C PRO A 106 1.48 9.27 26.85
N SER A 107 1.65 10.09 27.89
CA SER A 107 0.85 10.01 29.11
C SER A 107 -0.67 10.10 28.84
N SER A 108 -1.07 10.93 27.88
CA SER A 108 -2.47 11.06 27.44
C SER A 108 -3.01 9.78 26.78
N GLN A 109 -2.19 9.10 25.98
CA GLN A 109 -2.54 7.82 25.39
C GLN A 109 -2.62 6.73 26.45
N LYS A 110 -1.68 6.67 27.40
CA LYS A 110 -1.74 5.74 28.55
C LYS A 110 -3.02 5.92 29.37
N GLU A 111 -3.45 7.15 29.60
CA GLU A 111 -4.71 7.43 30.30
C GLU A 111 -5.92 6.90 29.52
N THR A 112 -5.93 7.09 28.19
CA THR A 112 -6.99 6.60 27.31
C THR A 112 -7.03 5.07 27.29
N LEU A 113 -5.87 4.41 27.18
CA LEU A 113 -5.73 2.95 27.27
C LEU A 113 -6.26 2.43 28.60
N ARG A 114 -5.87 3.06 29.71
CA ARG A 114 -6.32 2.69 31.05
C ARG A 114 -7.84 2.77 31.17
N LYS A 115 -8.47 3.82 30.61
CA LYS A 115 -9.94 3.97 30.60
C LYS A 115 -10.63 2.88 29.74
N ASN A 116 -10.13 2.63 28.53
CA ASN A 116 -10.70 1.65 27.61
C ASN A 116 -10.60 0.23 28.17
N LEU A 117 -9.41 -0.18 28.61
CA LEU A 117 -9.14 -1.51 29.15
C LEU A 117 -9.90 -1.75 30.47
N SER A 118 -10.00 -0.74 31.34
CA SER A 118 -10.81 -0.85 32.56
C SER A 118 -12.29 -1.08 32.23
N THR A 119 -12.81 -0.42 31.19
CA THR A 119 -14.20 -0.59 30.75
C THR A 119 -14.43 -1.99 30.17
N MET A 120 -13.47 -2.49 29.39
CA MET A 120 -13.48 -3.86 28.87
C MET A 120 -13.49 -4.90 30.00
N GLU A 121 -12.60 -4.79 30.98
CA GLU A 121 -12.52 -5.75 32.10
C GLU A 121 -13.78 -5.73 32.98
N LYS A 122 -14.41 -4.56 33.17
CA LYS A 122 -15.74 -4.47 33.82
C LYS A 122 -16.80 -5.25 33.06
N ARG A 123 -16.83 -5.18 31.73
CA ARG A 123 -17.80 -5.94 30.90
C ARG A 123 -17.56 -7.45 30.94
N ARG A 124 -16.31 -7.88 31.13
CA ARG A 124 -15.93 -9.29 31.29
C ARG A 124 -16.26 -9.87 32.67
N GLY A 125 -16.75 -9.06 33.60
CA GLY A 125 -17.09 -9.50 34.95
C GLY A 125 -15.89 -9.69 35.88
N THR A 126 -14.73 -9.09 35.55
CA THR A 126 -13.55 -9.11 36.43
C THR A 126 -13.88 -8.38 37.74
N GLU A 127 -13.46 -8.96 38.88
CA GLU A 127 -13.64 -8.35 40.21
C GLU A 127 -12.99 -6.97 40.28
N LEU A 128 -13.72 -5.99 40.84
CA LEU A 128 -13.31 -4.57 40.89
C LEU A 128 -11.92 -4.35 41.50
N THR A 129 -11.56 -5.18 42.48
CA THR A 129 -10.26 -5.18 43.19
C THR A 129 -9.10 -5.62 42.31
N GLN A 130 -9.35 -6.42 41.27
CA GLN A 130 -8.33 -6.96 40.37
C GLN A 130 -8.20 -6.18 39.05
N ILE A 131 -9.18 -5.33 38.72
CA ILE A 131 -9.20 -4.61 37.43
C ILE A 131 -7.96 -3.72 37.29
N HIS A 132 -7.62 -2.96 38.34
CA HIS A 132 -6.49 -2.04 38.27
C HIS A 132 -5.18 -2.77 37.94
N ASP A 133 -4.83 -3.80 38.71
CA ASP A 133 -3.60 -4.56 38.53
C ASP A 133 -3.55 -5.27 37.16
N LYS A 134 -4.67 -5.83 36.70
CA LYS A 134 -4.75 -6.44 35.36
C LYS A 134 -4.52 -5.41 34.26
N VAL A 135 -5.15 -4.24 34.36
CA VAL A 135 -5.02 -3.17 33.36
C VAL A 135 -3.60 -2.63 33.32
N GLU A 136 -2.96 -2.39 34.46
CA GLU A 136 -1.55 -1.96 34.50
C GLU A 136 -0.63 -3.01 33.87
N LYS A 137 -0.84 -4.29 34.17
CA LYS A 137 -0.05 -5.38 33.58
C LYS A 137 -0.23 -5.46 32.07
N LEU A 138 -1.45 -5.27 31.56
CA LEU A 138 -1.73 -5.23 30.12
C LEU A 138 -1.08 -4.02 29.45
N ILE A 139 -1.18 -2.83 30.04
CA ILE A 139 -0.55 -1.62 29.50
C ILE A 139 0.97 -1.79 29.42
N LYS A 140 1.58 -2.33 30.48
CA LYS A 140 3.01 -2.63 30.50
C LYS A 140 3.39 -3.62 29.38
N GLY A 141 2.63 -4.69 29.20
CA GLY A 141 2.88 -5.66 28.13
C GLY A 141 2.70 -5.07 26.72
N LEU A 142 1.70 -4.22 26.51
CA LEU A 142 1.51 -3.50 25.25
C LEU A 142 2.65 -2.53 24.96
N GLU A 143 3.16 -1.85 25.99
CA GLU A 143 4.29 -0.94 25.86
C GLU A 143 5.58 -1.71 25.53
N GLU A 144 5.84 -2.84 26.19
CA GLU A 144 6.98 -3.72 25.88
C GLU A 144 6.91 -4.23 24.42
N ARG A 145 5.74 -4.69 23.97
CA ARG A 145 5.53 -5.13 22.58
C ARG A 145 5.73 -3.99 21.58
N ARG A 146 5.21 -2.79 21.87
CA ARG A 146 5.42 -1.59 21.05
C ARG A 146 6.90 -1.24 20.94
N MET A 147 7.61 -1.23 22.07
CA MET A 147 9.04 -0.91 22.14
C MET A 147 9.93 -1.94 21.44
N ALA A 148 9.43 -3.17 21.26
CA ALA A 148 10.10 -4.23 20.52
C ALA A 148 9.94 -4.12 18.99
N LEU A 149 8.97 -3.35 18.51
CA LEU A 149 8.80 -3.09 17.06
C LEU A 149 10.01 -2.34 16.53
N SER A 150 10.47 -2.70 15.34
CA SER A 150 11.57 -2.00 14.67
C SER A 150 11.38 -2.05 13.17
N VAL A 151 11.37 -0.88 12.54
CA VAL A 151 11.35 -0.75 11.08
C VAL A 151 12.75 -0.36 10.64
N LYS A 152 13.49 -1.27 10.00
CA LYS A 152 14.89 -1.07 9.60
C LYS A 152 15.04 -0.65 8.14
N THR A 153 14.11 -1.08 7.31
CA THR A 153 14.07 -0.82 5.87
C THR A 153 12.67 -0.36 5.49
N LEU A 154 12.54 0.23 4.31
CA LEU A 154 11.26 0.62 3.75
C LEU A 154 10.92 -0.29 2.56
N SER A 155 10.16 -1.34 2.82
CA SER A 155 9.64 -2.28 1.83
C SER A 155 8.28 -2.82 2.25
N PHE A 156 7.61 -3.57 1.36
CA PHE A 156 6.40 -4.28 1.75
C PHE A 156 6.69 -5.31 2.85
N ASP A 157 7.84 -5.99 2.81
CA ASP A 157 8.21 -6.98 3.82
C ASP A 157 8.29 -6.39 5.24
N SER A 158 9.00 -5.27 5.40
CA SER A 158 9.11 -4.61 6.71
C SER A 158 7.77 -4.00 7.15
N PHE A 159 6.92 -3.57 6.21
CA PHE A 159 5.56 -3.14 6.51
C PHE A 159 4.72 -4.31 7.01
N TYR A 160 4.77 -5.47 6.34
CA TYR A 160 4.01 -6.66 6.72
C TYR A 160 4.35 -7.13 8.14
N GLU A 161 5.64 -7.24 8.45
CA GLU A 161 6.14 -7.63 9.77
C GLU A 161 5.68 -6.66 10.86
N PHE A 162 5.79 -5.36 10.59
CA PHE A 162 5.30 -4.32 11.50
C PHE A 162 3.78 -4.36 11.68
N ALA A 163 3.04 -4.46 10.57
CA ALA A 163 1.59 -4.34 10.54
C ALA A 163 0.91 -5.51 11.26
N CYS A 164 1.41 -6.75 11.12
CA CYS A 164 0.84 -7.91 11.80
C CYS A 164 0.89 -7.74 13.33
N GLU A 165 2.03 -7.30 13.88
CA GLU A 165 2.16 -7.07 15.32
C GLU A 165 1.42 -5.82 15.80
N ARG A 166 1.44 -4.75 15.01
CA ARG A 166 0.82 -3.49 15.39
C ARG A 166 -0.70 -3.56 15.33
N LEU A 167 -1.26 -4.27 14.35
CA LEU A 167 -2.71 -4.45 14.19
C LEU A 167 -3.32 -5.13 15.42
N ASP A 168 -2.70 -6.19 15.91
CA ASP A 168 -3.12 -6.89 17.13
C ASP A 168 -3.11 -5.95 18.34
N GLN A 169 -2.05 -5.16 18.51
CA GLN A 169 -1.98 -4.15 19.58
C GLN A 169 -3.12 -3.12 19.47
N ILE A 170 -3.34 -2.55 18.28
CA ILE A 170 -4.43 -1.58 18.03
C ILE A 170 -5.79 -2.19 18.40
N CYS A 171 -6.01 -3.47 18.07
CA CYS A 171 -7.26 -4.15 18.40
C CYS A 171 -7.45 -4.31 19.90
N ILE A 172 -6.40 -4.69 20.65
CA ILE A 172 -6.45 -4.79 22.11
C ILE A 172 -6.67 -3.42 22.76
N GLU A 173 -5.93 -2.39 22.32
CA GLU A 173 -6.00 -1.02 22.85
C GLU A 173 -7.40 -0.41 22.77
N ASN A 174 -8.12 -0.72 21.70
CA ASN A 174 -9.44 -0.16 21.40
C ASN A 174 -10.58 -1.15 21.63
N ASN A 175 -10.29 -2.37 22.12
CA ASN A 175 -11.25 -3.46 22.26
C ASN A 175 -12.04 -3.70 20.95
N ILE A 176 -11.32 -3.74 19.83
CA ILE A 176 -11.86 -4.08 18.51
C ILE A 176 -11.80 -5.60 18.36
N THR A 177 -12.97 -6.21 18.17
CA THR A 177 -13.10 -7.67 17.96
C THR A 177 -13.61 -8.04 16.57
N THR A 178 -13.91 -7.05 15.74
CA THR A 178 -14.48 -7.24 14.40
C THR A 178 -13.43 -7.37 13.31
N ILE A 179 -12.17 -7.02 13.60
CA ILE A 179 -11.06 -7.16 12.67
C ILE A 179 -10.42 -8.52 12.88
N ASP A 180 -10.38 -9.31 11.81
CA ASP A 180 -9.69 -10.58 11.76
C ASP A 180 -8.23 -10.36 11.39
N CYS A 181 -7.35 -10.37 12.40
CA CYS A 181 -5.92 -10.16 12.25
C CYS A 181 -5.26 -11.31 11.46
N ASP A 182 -5.75 -12.54 11.62
CA ASP A 182 -5.23 -13.71 10.91
C ASP A 182 -5.59 -13.62 9.43
N ASN A 183 -6.80 -13.20 9.10
CA ASN A 183 -7.20 -12.93 7.72
C ASN A 183 -6.34 -11.82 7.09
N PHE A 184 -6.12 -10.71 7.81
CA PHE A 184 -5.23 -9.64 7.34
C PHE A 184 -3.83 -10.18 7.01
N ALA A 185 -3.21 -10.90 7.96
CA ALA A 185 -1.88 -11.47 7.79
C ALA A 185 -1.84 -12.49 6.64
N TYR A 186 -2.85 -13.34 6.51
CA TYR A 186 -2.94 -14.35 5.44
C TYR A 186 -3.08 -13.72 4.05
N MET A 187 -3.90 -12.67 3.90
CA MET A 187 -4.11 -12.01 2.62
C MET A 187 -2.83 -11.30 2.13
N LEU A 188 -2.18 -10.56 3.03
CA LEU A 188 -0.94 -9.83 2.72
C LEU A 188 0.26 -10.77 2.51
N GLN A 189 0.26 -11.97 3.11
CA GLN A 189 1.36 -12.95 2.99
C GLN A 189 1.69 -13.29 1.54
N ASN A 190 0.72 -13.20 0.62
CA ASN A 190 0.97 -13.45 -0.80
C ASN A 190 2.01 -12.50 -1.41
N PHE A 191 2.19 -11.30 -0.86
CA PHE A 191 3.15 -10.29 -1.32
C PHE A 191 4.37 -10.17 -0.41
N TYR A 192 4.36 -10.86 0.73
CA TYR A 192 5.51 -10.98 1.63
C TYR A 192 6.54 -11.94 1.02
N ARG A 193 7.83 -11.79 1.35
CA ARG A 193 8.91 -12.71 0.94
C ARG A 193 8.52 -14.19 1.01
N GLY A 194 8.71 -14.91 -0.09
CA GLY A 194 8.31 -16.31 -0.23
C GLY A 194 6.83 -16.55 -0.55
N GLY A 195 6.03 -15.49 -0.61
CA GLY A 195 4.67 -15.50 -1.15
C GLY A 195 4.65 -15.55 -2.69
N LYS A 196 3.46 -15.77 -3.25
CA LYS A 196 3.26 -15.92 -4.70
C LYS A 196 3.69 -14.69 -5.52
N TYR A 197 3.63 -13.50 -4.92
CA TYR A 197 3.81 -12.20 -5.56
C TYR A 197 4.90 -11.36 -4.87
N ASP A 198 5.83 -12.01 -4.17
CA ASP A 198 6.81 -11.36 -3.30
C ASP A 198 7.66 -10.27 -3.97
N LYS A 199 7.99 -10.45 -5.26
CA LYS A 199 8.76 -9.48 -6.05
C LYS A 199 7.99 -8.20 -6.39
N ILE A 200 6.66 -8.26 -6.48
CA ILE A 200 5.84 -7.17 -7.05
C ILE A 200 5.98 -5.87 -6.26
N LEU A 201 6.06 -5.95 -4.92
CA LEU A 201 6.03 -4.79 -4.01
C LEU A 201 7.35 -4.53 -3.26
N ASN A 202 8.39 -5.33 -3.52
CA ASN A 202 9.66 -5.27 -2.78
C ASN A 202 10.86 -4.87 -3.64
N GLU A 203 10.81 -5.05 -4.97
CA GLU A 203 11.91 -4.66 -5.85
C GLU A 203 11.80 -3.19 -6.27
N ASN A 204 12.94 -2.49 -6.39
CA ASN A 204 12.89 -1.10 -6.87
C ASN A 204 12.49 -1.06 -8.35
N VAL A 205 11.75 -0.02 -8.73
CA VAL A 205 11.48 0.31 -10.13
C VAL A 205 12.82 0.50 -10.83
N ASP A 206 12.94 -0.03 -12.04
CA ASP A 206 14.08 0.27 -12.90
C ASP A 206 14.15 1.78 -13.11
N SER A 207 15.14 2.43 -12.46
CA SER A 207 15.30 3.88 -12.42
C SER A 207 15.33 4.53 -13.81
N THR A 208 15.70 3.78 -14.85
CA THR A 208 15.68 4.25 -16.24
C THR A 208 14.27 4.64 -16.71
N LEU A 209 13.21 4.07 -16.13
CA LEU A 209 11.81 4.38 -16.48
C LEU A 209 11.45 5.85 -16.25
N PHE A 210 12.11 6.54 -15.32
CA PHE A 210 11.84 7.95 -15.09
C PHE A 210 12.38 8.84 -16.21
N ASP A 211 13.44 8.42 -16.89
CA ASP A 211 14.04 9.17 -18.00
C ASP A 211 13.30 8.95 -19.31
N GLU A 212 12.76 7.74 -19.53
CA GLU A 212 12.04 7.37 -20.75
C GLU A 212 10.89 8.30 -21.10
N THR A 213 10.75 8.67 -22.37
CA THR A 213 9.65 9.55 -22.82
C THR A 213 8.44 8.79 -23.33
N PHE A 214 8.57 7.47 -23.55
CA PHE A 214 7.49 6.62 -24.03
C PHE A 214 7.60 5.24 -23.37
N ILE A 215 6.62 4.92 -22.51
CA ILE A 215 6.60 3.68 -21.75
C ILE A 215 5.27 2.97 -22.01
N VAL A 216 5.33 1.68 -22.29
CA VAL A 216 4.16 0.81 -22.45
C VAL A 216 4.26 -0.33 -21.46
N PHE A 217 3.28 -0.43 -20.57
CA PHE A 217 3.07 -1.55 -19.67
C PHE A 217 2.01 -2.45 -20.26
N GLU A 218 2.41 -3.65 -20.67
CA GLU A 218 1.50 -4.65 -21.21
C GLU A 218 1.05 -5.59 -20.09
N VAL A 219 -0.27 -5.64 -19.88
CA VAL A 219 -0.91 -6.30 -18.74
C VAL A 219 -1.96 -7.34 -19.13
N ASP A 220 -2.05 -7.72 -20.42
CA ASP A 220 -3.02 -8.71 -20.93
C ASP A 220 -2.95 -10.04 -20.18
N ALA A 221 -1.74 -10.49 -19.82
CA ALA A 221 -1.52 -11.73 -19.05
C ALA A 221 -2.21 -11.75 -17.68
N ILE A 222 -2.47 -10.57 -17.08
CA ILE A 222 -3.10 -10.46 -15.76
C ILE A 222 -4.48 -9.82 -15.80
N LYS A 223 -5.00 -9.41 -16.97
CA LYS A 223 -6.26 -8.65 -17.08
C LYS A 223 -7.48 -9.30 -16.42
N GLU A 224 -7.51 -10.64 -16.38
CA GLU A 224 -8.59 -11.41 -15.75
C GLU A 224 -8.29 -11.76 -14.27
N ASN A 225 -7.08 -11.48 -13.79
CA ASN A 225 -6.70 -11.69 -12.39
C ASN A 225 -7.20 -10.52 -11.53
N LYS A 226 -8.34 -10.75 -10.87
CA LYS A 226 -9.02 -9.77 -10.00
C LYS A 226 -8.18 -9.20 -8.85
N GLN A 227 -7.11 -9.87 -8.44
CA GLN A 227 -6.22 -9.39 -7.38
C GLN A 227 -5.03 -8.61 -7.95
N LEU A 228 -4.32 -9.20 -8.91
CA LEU A 228 -3.10 -8.60 -9.45
C LEU A 228 -3.36 -7.39 -10.34
N PHE A 229 -4.37 -7.45 -11.20
CA PHE A 229 -4.60 -6.39 -12.19
C PHE A 229 -4.85 -5.03 -11.54
N PRO A 230 -5.73 -4.90 -10.52
CA PRO A 230 -5.90 -3.63 -9.81
C PRO A 230 -4.61 -3.15 -9.13
N ILE A 231 -3.84 -4.05 -8.52
CA ILE A 231 -2.58 -3.71 -7.82
C ILE A 231 -1.54 -3.20 -8.82
N VAL A 232 -1.30 -3.94 -9.90
CA VAL A 232 -0.34 -3.54 -10.95
C VAL A 232 -0.75 -2.23 -11.62
N THR A 233 -2.05 -1.99 -11.81
CA THR A 233 -2.53 -0.74 -12.38
C THR A 233 -2.31 0.43 -11.43
N LEU A 234 -2.59 0.24 -10.13
CA LEU A 234 -2.35 1.25 -9.08
C LEU A 234 -0.85 1.61 -8.98
N ILE A 235 0.02 0.62 -9.09
CA ILE A 235 1.48 0.76 -9.18
C ILE A 235 1.88 1.63 -10.38
N ILE A 236 1.36 1.32 -11.58
CA ILE A 236 1.68 2.07 -12.81
C ILE A 236 1.18 3.52 -12.70
N MET A 237 0.00 3.73 -12.10
CA MET A 237 -0.52 5.06 -11.82
C MET A 237 0.41 5.85 -10.89
N ASP A 238 0.95 5.25 -9.84
CA ASP A 238 1.93 5.90 -8.95
C ASP A 238 3.23 6.26 -9.68
N VAL A 239 3.75 5.38 -10.55
CA VAL A 239 4.91 5.71 -11.42
C VAL A 239 4.61 6.93 -12.28
N PHE A 240 3.41 7.00 -12.88
CA PHE A 240 3.00 8.16 -13.66
C PHE A 240 2.90 9.44 -12.81
N LEU A 241 2.29 9.38 -11.62
CA LEU A 241 2.18 10.51 -10.70
C LEU A 241 3.56 11.01 -10.26
N GLN A 242 4.50 10.11 -9.96
CA GLN A 242 5.88 10.47 -9.64
C GLN A 242 6.56 11.17 -10.83
N LYS A 243 6.37 10.69 -12.05
CA LYS A 243 6.89 11.33 -13.27
C LYS A 243 6.30 12.74 -13.47
N MET A 244 5.03 12.94 -13.13
CA MET A 244 4.40 14.27 -13.14
C MET A 244 5.06 15.23 -12.14
N ARG A 245 5.42 14.75 -10.94
CA ARG A 245 6.11 15.55 -9.91
C ARG A 245 7.54 15.92 -10.32
N LEU A 246 8.26 15.01 -10.99
CA LEU A 246 9.69 15.18 -11.30
C LEU A 246 9.95 15.97 -12.58
N LYS A 247 9.16 15.78 -13.64
CA LYS A 247 9.43 16.37 -14.97
C LYS A 247 8.48 17.53 -15.25
N LYS A 248 8.96 18.60 -15.90
CA LYS A 248 8.14 19.78 -16.25
C LYS A 248 7.38 19.69 -17.57
N ASN A 249 7.75 18.76 -18.46
CA ASN A 249 7.14 18.61 -19.79
C ASN A 249 5.64 18.24 -19.71
N ARG A 250 4.92 18.23 -20.83
CA ARG A 250 3.57 17.64 -20.87
C ARG A 250 3.68 16.13 -20.58
N LYS A 251 2.68 15.55 -19.90
CA LYS A 251 2.57 14.10 -19.70
C LYS A 251 1.18 13.62 -20.10
N CYS A 252 1.08 12.39 -20.57
CA CYS A 252 -0.18 11.73 -20.86
C CYS A 252 -0.13 10.30 -20.33
N LEU A 253 -1.13 9.95 -19.53
CA LEU A 253 -1.40 8.57 -19.12
C LEU A 253 -2.52 8.04 -20.02
N VAL A 254 -2.28 6.91 -20.67
CA VAL A 254 -3.26 6.20 -21.48
C VAL A 254 -3.54 4.87 -20.81
N ILE A 255 -4.80 4.59 -20.47
CA ILE A 255 -5.19 3.31 -19.86
C ILE A 255 -6.19 2.63 -20.78
N GLU A 256 -5.78 1.53 -21.40
CA GLU A 256 -6.71 0.63 -22.07
C GLU A 256 -7.50 -0.18 -21.02
N GLU A 257 -8.76 -0.48 -21.33
CA GLU A 257 -9.72 -1.09 -20.39
C GLU A 257 -9.84 -0.37 -19.02
N ALA A 258 -9.79 0.97 -19.03
CA ALA A 258 -9.90 1.82 -17.83
C ALA A 258 -11.10 1.46 -16.91
N TRP A 259 -12.18 0.90 -17.46
CA TRP A 259 -13.32 0.43 -16.67
C TRP A 259 -12.98 -0.77 -15.78
N LYS A 260 -12.08 -1.69 -16.15
CA LYS A 260 -11.61 -2.76 -15.25
C LYS A 260 -10.64 -2.22 -14.20
N ALA A 261 -9.82 -1.25 -14.60
CA ALA A 261 -8.80 -0.65 -13.75
C ALA A 261 -9.38 0.27 -12.68
N ILE A 262 -10.39 1.10 -13.04
CA ILE A 262 -10.89 2.22 -12.24
C ILE A 262 -12.28 1.92 -11.63
N ALA A 263 -12.91 0.77 -11.93
CA ALA A 263 -14.23 0.44 -11.37
C ALA A 263 -14.26 0.19 -9.86
N SER A 264 -13.11 0.10 -9.18
CA SER A 264 -13.11 -0.05 -7.73
C SER A 264 -13.41 1.29 -7.05
N PRO A 265 -14.36 1.35 -6.10
CA PRO A 265 -14.63 2.55 -5.30
C PRO A 265 -13.38 3.12 -4.62
N LEU A 266 -12.40 2.27 -4.30
CA LEU A 266 -11.10 2.63 -3.71
C LEU A 266 -10.22 3.52 -4.59
N MET A 267 -10.49 3.57 -5.90
CA MET A 267 -9.73 4.38 -6.86
C MET A 267 -10.47 5.64 -7.30
N ALA A 268 -11.72 5.82 -6.88
CA ALA A 268 -12.60 6.91 -7.30
C ALA A 268 -12.73 8.04 -6.27
N GLU A 269 -12.20 7.85 -5.05
CA GLU A 269 -12.04 8.87 -4.00
C GLU A 269 -10.61 9.41 -3.94
#